data_AF-I1CIP7-F1
#
_entry.id   AF-I1CIP7-F1
#
_cell.length_a   1.000
_cell.length_b   1.000
_cell.length_c   1.000
_cell.angle_alpha   90.00
_cell.angle_beta   90.00
_cell.angle_gamma   90.00
#
_symmetry.space_group_name_H-M   'P 1'
#
loop_
_entity.id
_entity.type
_entity.pdbx_description
1 polymer ?
#
loop_
_entity_poly.entity_id
_entity_poly.type
_entity_poly.pdbx_seq_one_letter_code
_entity_poly.pdbx_strand_id
1 'polypeptide(L)'
;MNRLRVLHDGILVGIGTALVDNPQLNGNKGLCDNSSVHLPLFLLARHLSTDDLVTAKQPQPIVLDPLLQLPSHCKLIKNFQSNTGKQPWVIATEKGAFENKEKRSELENAGVKVYLVKTETDRIPLPSVLELLRTLGIKSLMIEGGAKIIQSCLKSQAYNQLVITVAPRFIGKDGIDAAVDELELKNVKYQTMGRDVVLSATPN
;
A
#
# COMPACT_ATOMS: atom_id res chain seq x y z
N MET A 1 -2.90 -5.90 10.10
CA MET A 1 -2.22 -5.07 9.07
C MET A 1 -0.88 -5.65 8.63
N ASN A 2 0.17 -5.71 9.47
CA ASN A 2 1.53 -6.06 9.00
C ASN A 2 1.64 -7.43 8.28
N ARG A 3 0.94 -8.46 8.76
CA ARG A 3 0.89 -9.80 8.11
C ARG A 3 0.12 -9.83 6.78
N LEU A 4 -0.72 -8.84 6.47
CA LEU A 4 -1.42 -8.76 5.16
C LEU A 4 -0.48 -8.33 4.04
N ARG A 5 0.57 -7.57 4.39
CA ARG A 5 1.51 -7.03 3.42
C ARG A 5 2.29 -8.11 2.70
N VAL A 6 2.61 -9.21 3.38
CA VAL A 6 3.37 -10.34 2.80
C VAL A 6 2.53 -11.19 1.84
N LEU A 7 1.21 -10.99 1.79
CA LEU A 7 0.30 -11.73 0.90
C LEU A 7 0.16 -11.09 -0.48
N HIS A 8 0.83 -9.97 -0.72
CA HIS A 8 0.73 -9.20 -1.94
C HIS A 8 2.12 -9.00 -2.54
N ASP A 9 2.21 -8.97 -3.86
CA ASP A 9 3.47 -8.76 -4.58
C ASP A 9 4.00 -7.34 -4.36
N GLY A 10 3.09 -6.38 -4.23
CA GLY A 10 3.40 -4.97 -4.02
C GLY A 10 2.51 -4.34 -2.94
N ILE A 11 3.04 -3.27 -2.35
CA ILE A 11 2.31 -2.40 -1.44
C ILE A 11 2.46 -0.95 -1.90
N LEU A 12 1.34 -0.25 -2.07
CA LEU A 12 1.30 1.11 -2.58
C LEU A 12 0.70 2.06 -1.56
N VAL A 13 1.38 3.20 -1.39
CA VAL A 13 0.88 4.34 -0.63
C VAL A 13 0.98 5.61 -1.45
N GLY A 14 0.17 6.62 -1.10
CA GLY A 14 0.32 7.96 -1.65
C GLY A 14 1.42 8.76 -0.94
N ILE A 15 2.03 9.70 -1.65
CA ILE A 15 3.07 10.57 -1.10
C ILE A 15 2.65 11.29 0.19
N GLY A 16 1.39 11.72 0.32
CA GLY A 16 0.90 12.34 1.55
C GLY A 16 1.05 11.45 2.79
N THR A 17 0.77 10.15 2.67
CA THR A 17 1.02 9.17 3.74
C THR A 17 2.50 8.94 3.95
N ALA A 18 3.30 8.87 2.88
CA ALA A 18 4.74 8.68 3.02
C ALA A 18 5.41 9.85 3.79
N LEU A 19 4.94 11.08 3.58
CA LEU A 19 5.44 12.28 4.26
C LEU A 19 5.02 12.32 5.73
N VAL A 20 3.77 12.01 6.05
CA VAL A 20 3.23 12.10 7.42
C VAL A 20 3.70 10.92 8.28
N ASP A 21 3.57 9.70 7.77
CA ASP A 21 3.75 8.48 8.57
C ASP A 21 5.17 7.91 8.48
N ASN A 22 5.93 8.30 7.44
CA ASN A 22 7.25 7.74 7.11
C ASN A 22 7.26 6.20 7.27
N PRO A 23 6.41 5.47 6.49
CA PRO A 23 6.13 4.07 6.72
C PRO A 23 7.32 3.19 6.30
N GLN A 24 7.39 1.98 6.86
CA GLN A 24 8.42 1.00 6.47
C GLN A 24 8.03 0.18 5.24
N LEU A 25 6.73 0.02 4.97
CA LEU A 25 6.14 -0.78 3.87
C LEU A 25 6.75 -2.17 3.67
N ASN A 26 7.30 -2.75 4.74
CA ASN A 26 7.75 -4.13 4.82
C ASN A 26 6.68 -4.97 5.52
N GLY A 27 6.75 -6.28 5.31
CA GLY A 27 6.00 -7.26 6.06
C GLY A 27 6.85 -7.88 7.17
N ASN A 28 6.30 -8.03 8.37
CA ASN A 28 7.01 -8.72 9.45
C ASN A 28 6.98 -10.24 9.21
N LYS A 29 8.17 -10.86 9.10
CA LYS A 29 8.36 -12.31 9.05
C LYS A 29 8.31 -12.96 10.45
N GLY A 30 8.22 -12.15 11.51
CA GLY A 30 8.23 -12.61 12.89
C GLY A 30 7.05 -13.52 13.25
N LEU A 31 7.40 -14.66 13.85
CA LEU A 31 6.58 -15.70 14.47
C LEU A 31 5.99 -16.74 13.51
N CYS A 32 6.88 -17.62 13.05
CA CYS A 32 6.61 -19.06 13.03
C CYS A 32 7.49 -19.70 14.12
N ASP A 33 7.30 -19.29 15.38
CA ASP A 33 7.59 -20.22 16.47
C ASP A 33 6.34 -21.07 16.69
N ASN A 34 6.52 -22.30 17.13
CA ASN A 34 5.53 -23.39 17.12
C ASN A 34 4.35 -23.20 18.11
N SER A 35 3.92 -21.97 18.35
CA SER A 35 2.87 -21.61 19.30
C SER A 35 1.60 -21.21 18.55
N SER A 36 0.70 -22.15 18.28
CA SER A 36 -0.71 -21.97 17.88
C SER A 36 -1.07 -20.60 17.30
N VAL A 37 -0.67 -20.32 16.05
CA VAL A 37 -1.09 -19.10 15.37
C VAL A 37 -2.56 -19.25 15.01
N HIS A 38 -3.43 -18.59 15.77
CA HIS A 38 -4.82 -18.40 15.34
C HIS A 38 -4.76 -17.61 14.03
N LEU A 39 -4.96 -18.30 12.90
CA LEU A 39 -4.98 -17.64 11.60
C LEU A 39 -6.14 -16.64 11.60
N PRO A 40 -5.89 -15.33 11.34
CA PRO A 40 -6.99 -14.40 11.15
C PRO A 40 -7.99 -14.94 10.12
N LEU A 41 -9.28 -14.76 10.37
CA LEU A 41 -10.39 -15.26 9.54
C LEU A 41 -10.27 -14.81 8.06
N PHE A 42 -9.57 -13.71 7.79
CA PHE A 42 -9.32 -13.24 6.43
C PHE A 42 -8.27 -14.06 5.65
N LEU A 43 -7.36 -14.77 6.31
CA LEU A 43 -6.47 -15.75 5.65
C LEU A 43 -7.25 -16.99 5.23
N LEU A 44 -8.19 -17.42 6.07
CA LEU A 44 -9.14 -18.49 5.74
C LEU A 44 -10.03 -18.10 4.54
N ALA A 45 -10.37 -16.81 4.39
CA ALA A 45 -11.10 -16.32 3.22
C ALA A 45 -10.33 -16.43 1.89
N ARG A 46 -8.99 -16.62 1.94
CA ARG A 46 -8.14 -16.78 0.76
C ARG A 46 -7.59 -18.21 0.58
N HIS A 47 -8.03 -19.17 1.38
CA HIS A 47 -7.50 -20.55 1.40
C HIS A 47 -5.97 -20.61 1.61
N LEU A 48 -5.38 -19.63 2.30
CA LEU A 48 -3.94 -19.58 2.52
C LEU A 48 -3.54 -20.46 3.70
N SER A 49 -2.47 -21.22 3.52
CA SER A 49 -1.88 -22.10 4.53
C SER A 49 -0.85 -21.34 5.39
N THR A 50 -0.47 -21.94 6.53
CA THR A 50 0.68 -21.48 7.32
C THR A 50 1.99 -21.50 6.52
N ASP A 51 2.14 -22.41 5.57
CA ASP A 51 3.35 -22.53 4.73
C ASP A 51 3.49 -21.35 3.75
N ASP A 52 2.36 -20.82 3.27
CA ASP A 52 2.34 -19.61 2.42
C ASP A 52 2.87 -18.38 3.18
N LEU A 53 2.63 -18.31 4.50
CA LEU A 53 3.12 -17.24 5.35
C LEU A 53 4.61 -17.37 5.67
N VAL A 54 5.10 -18.60 5.86
CA VAL A 54 6.51 -18.90 6.11
C VAL A 54 7.36 -18.55 4.88
N THR A 55 6.85 -18.86 3.69
CA THR A 55 7.54 -18.64 2.41
C THR A 55 7.31 -17.25 1.82
N ALA A 56 6.46 -16.43 2.47
CA ALA A 56 6.07 -15.14 1.96
C ALA A 56 7.26 -14.18 1.76
N LYS A 57 7.31 -13.58 0.57
CA LYS A 57 8.35 -12.63 0.19
C LYS A 57 7.98 -11.24 0.69
N GLN A 58 9.00 -10.38 0.87
CA GLN A 58 8.74 -8.96 1.12
C GLN A 58 7.97 -8.38 -0.07
N PRO A 59 6.89 -7.60 0.15
CA PRO A 59 6.22 -6.91 -0.93
C PRO A 59 7.14 -5.86 -1.54
N GLN A 60 6.90 -5.50 -2.80
CA GLN A 60 7.55 -4.39 -3.48
C GLN A 60 7.00 -3.06 -2.91
N PRO A 61 7.80 -2.24 -2.20
CA PRO A 61 7.34 -0.94 -1.70
C PRO A 61 7.20 0.05 -2.86
N ILE A 62 6.01 0.64 -2.99
CA ILE A 62 5.66 1.56 -4.08
C ILE A 62 5.07 2.84 -3.48
N VAL A 63 5.56 3.99 -3.93
CA VAL A 63 5.02 5.30 -3.57
C VAL A 63 4.51 5.99 -4.84
N LEU A 64 3.25 6.42 -4.80
CA LEU A 64 2.69 7.30 -5.82
C LEU A 64 3.03 8.75 -5.46
N ASP A 65 3.98 9.32 -6.17
CA ASP A 65 4.54 10.66 -5.92
C ASP A 65 4.72 11.42 -7.23
N PRO A 66 3.64 12.04 -7.74
CA PRO A 66 3.65 12.74 -9.03
C PRO A 66 4.76 13.77 -9.21
N LEU A 67 5.25 14.36 -8.11
CA LEU A 67 6.16 15.51 -8.08
C LEU A 67 7.49 15.23 -7.36
N LEU A 68 7.82 13.97 -7.03
CA LEU A 68 9.07 13.57 -6.37
C LEU A 68 9.33 14.24 -5.00
N GLN A 69 8.29 14.46 -4.20
CA GLN A 69 8.40 15.03 -2.86
C GLN A 69 8.95 14.06 -1.81
N LEU A 70 9.15 12.78 -2.12
CA LEU A 70 9.63 11.77 -1.18
C LEU A 70 10.98 12.21 -0.54
N PRO A 71 11.11 12.19 0.80
CA PRO A 71 12.38 12.50 1.45
C PRO A 71 13.41 11.39 1.20
N SER A 72 14.63 11.77 0.84
CA SER A 72 15.77 10.86 0.59
C SER A 72 16.22 10.08 1.82
N HIS A 73 15.83 10.52 3.02
CA HIS A 73 16.17 9.90 4.30
C HIS A 73 14.99 9.14 4.95
N CYS A 74 13.92 8.85 4.19
CA CYS A 74 12.77 8.09 4.67
C CYS A 74 13.14 6.62 5.01
N LYS A 75 12.29 5.95 5.79
CA LYS A 75 12.53 4.57 6.23
C LYS A 75 12.61 3.58 5.07
N LEU A 76 11.87 3.80 3.98
CA LEU A 76 11.91 2.94 2.79
C LEU A 76 13.32 2.83 2.22
N ILE A 77 13.98 3.97 2.06
CA ILE A 77 15.34 4.05 1.53
C ILE A 77 16.33 3.43 2.52
N LYS A 78 16.22 3.77 3.81
CA LYS A 78 17.07 3.18 4.87
C LYS A 78 16.94 1.65 4.94
N ASN A 79 15.73 1.12 4.77
CA ASN A 79 15.49 -0.32 4.78
C ASN A 79 16.19 -1.00 3.59
N PHE A 80 16.14 -0.40 2.41
CA PHE A 80 16.86 -0.91 1.24
C PHE A 80 18.38 -0.84 1.42
N GLN A 81 18.92 0.30 1.87
CA GLN A 81 20.36 0.48 2.11
C GLN A 81 20.91 -0.49 3.17
N SER A 82 20.08 -0.90 4.14
CA SER A 82 20.43 -1.89 5.17
C SER A 82 20.11 -3.34 4.78
N ASN A 83 19.67 -3.61 3.54
CA ASN A 83 19.24 -4.94 3.07
C ASN A 83 18.09 -5.57 3.89
N THR A 84 17.27 -4.76 4.55
CA THR A 84 16.10 -5.20 5.33
C THR A 84 14.77 -5.03 4.58
N GLY A 85 14.80 -4.35 3.42
CA GLY A 85 13.66 -4.16 2.53
C GLY A 85 14.06 -4.21 1.05
N LYS A 86 13.05 -4.34 0.18
CA LYS A 86 13.25 -4.25 -1.29
C LYS A 86 13.51 -2.81 -1.73
N GLN A 87 14.09 -2.66 -2.92
CA GLN A 87 14.32 -1.37 -3.56
C GLN A 87 13.00 -0.58 -3.67
N PRO A 88 12.88 0.65 -3.14
CA PRO A 88 11.66 1.44 -3.27
C PRO A 88 11.39 1.87 -4.70
N TRP A 89 10.14 1.75 -5.13
CA TRP A 89 9.67 2.28 -6.42
C TRP A 89 8.89 3.57 -6.18
N VAL A 90 9.23 4.61 -6.94
CA VAL A 90 8.47 5.85 -6.99
C VAL A 90 7.86 5.98 -8.37
N ILE A 91 6.54 6.19 -8.43
CA ILE A 91 5.83 6.48 -9.67
C ILE A 91 5.55 7.99 -9.71
N ALA A 92 6.16 8.66 -10.67
CA ALA A 92 6.09 10.11 -10.85
C ALA A 92 5.56 10.46 -12.25
N THR A 93 5.15 11.72 -12.43
CA THR A 93 4.80 12.24 -13.75
C THR A 93 6.06 12.60 -14.51
N GLU A 94 6.04 12.52 -15.85
CA GLU A 94 7.16 13.02 -16.68
C GLU A 94 7.44 14.50 -16.40
N LYS A 95 6.39 15.32 -16.30
CA LYS A 95 6.48 16.75 -15.95
C LYS A 95 7.15 16.94 -14.58
N GLY A 96 6.64 16.29 -13.54
CA GLY A 96 7.19 16.40 -12.18
C GLY A 96 8.64 15.95 -12.10
N ALA A 97 9.02 14.90 -12.83
CA ALA A 97 10.41 14.47 -12.93
C ALA A 97 11.30 15.44 -13.72
N PHE A 98 10.77 16.11 -14.73
CA PHE A 98 11.49 17.14 -15.49
C PHE A 98 11.70 18.42 -14.68
N GLU A 99 10.70 18.82 -13.89
CA GLU A 99 10.77 20.00 -13.02
C GLU A 99 11.67 19.75 -11.80
N ASN A 100 11.77 18.50 -11.32
CA ASN A 100 12.50 18.14 -10.11
C ASN A 100 13.72 17.23 -10.41
N LYS A 101 14.53 17.57 -11.42
CA LYS A 101 15.67 16.75 -11.87
C LYS A 101 16.70 16.46 -10.78
N GLU A 102 17.06 17.46 -9.98
CA GLU A 102 18.01 17.29 -8.87
C GLU A 102 17.46 16.32 -7.83
N LYS A 103 16.18 16.49 -7.48
CA LYS A 103 15.50 15.62 -6.53
C LYS A 103 15.39 14.19 -7.03
N ARG A 104 15.11 14.01 -8.33
CA ARG A 104 15.12 12.70 -8.98
C ARG A 104 16.48 12.03 -8.85
N SER A 105 17.55 12.75 -9.19
CA SER A 105 18.92 12.23 -9.09
C SER A 105 19.28 11.88 -7.64
N GLU A 106 18.89 12.72 -6.67
CA GLU A 106 19.06 12.45 -5.24
C GLU A 106 18.38 11.13 -4.83
N LEU A 107 17.13 10.91 -5.24
CA LEU A 107 16.38 9.69 -4.93
C LEU A 107 17.00 8.45 -5.60
N GLU A 108 17.34 8.55 -6.89
CA GLU A 108 17.98 7.46 -7.64
C GLU A 108 19.33 7.07 -7.03
N ASN A 109 20.16 8.07 -6.66
CA ASN A 109 21.44 7.86 -5.96
C ASN A 109 21.25 7.24 -4.57
N ALA A 110 20.15 7.55 -3.89
CA ALA A 110 19.80 6.94 -2.61
C ALA A 110 19.28 5.50 -2.74
N GLY A 111 19.06 5.01 -3.97
CA GLY A 111 18.65 3.64 -4.28
C GLY A 111 17.19 3.49 -4.69
N VAL A 112 16.45 4.59 -4.89
CA VAL A 112 15.06 4.55 -5.37
C VAL A 112 15.02 4.29 -6.87
N LYS A 113 14.09 3.46 -7.33
CA LYS A 113 13.79 3.34 -8.76
C LYS A 113 12.60 4.21 -9.12
N VAL A 114 12.83 5.20 -9.99
CA VAL A 114 11.77 6.11 -10.46
C VAL A 114 11.18 5.61 -11.78
N TYR A 115 9.87 5.43 -11.80
CA TYR A 115 9.09 5.13 -12.99
C TYR A 115 8.26 6.35 -13.38
N LEU A 116 8.26 6.67 -14.67
CA LEU A 116 7.58 7.85 -15.20
C LEU A 116 6.28 7.46 -15.90
N VAL A 117 5.25 8.24 -15.66
CA VAL A 117 3.96 8.15 -16.37
C VAL A 117 3.71 9.46 -17.09
N LYS A 118 3.44 9.37 -18.39
CA LYS A 118 3.01 10.51 -19.20
C LYS A 118 1.57 10.88 -18.85
N THR A 119 1.34 12.14 -18.51
CA THR A 119 0.03 12.71 -18.19
C THR A 119 0.05 14.21 -18.43
N GLU A 120 -1.09 14.77 -18.82
CA GLU A 120 -1.28 16.21 -19.04
C GLU A 120 -1.48 16.97 -17.70
N THR A 121 -1.55 16.27 -16.58
CA THR A 121 -1.84 16.85 -15.26
C THR A 121 -0.81 16.43 -14.22
N ASP A 122 -0.72 17.16 -13.10
CA ASP A 122 0.12 16.78 -11.94
C ASP A 122 -0.47 15.60 -11.13
N ARG A 123 -1.43 14.89 -11.71
CA ARG A 123 -2.05 13.67 -11.15
C ARG A 123 -1.83 12.51 -12.09
N ILE A 124 -1.62 11.35 -11.50
CA ILE A 124 -1.48 10.09 -12.22
C ILE A 124 -2.81 9.35 -12.10
N PRO A 125 -3.51 9.07 -13.22
CA PRO A 125 -4.72 8.27 -13.19
C PRO A 125 -4.44 6.88 -12.63
N LEU A 126 -5.33 6.39 -11.74
CA LEU A 126 -5.21 5.06 -11.15
C LEU A 126 -5.07 3.94 -12.20
N PRO A 127 -5.81 3.92 -13.33
CA PRO A 127 -5.63 2.92 -14.36
C PRO A 127 -4.19 2.86 -14.92
N SER A 128 -3.54 4.02 -15.10
CA SER A 128 -2.16 4.10 -15.58
C SER A 128 -1.17 3.51 -14.56
N VAL A 129 -1.42 3.73 -13.25
CA VAL A 129 -0.63 3.11 -12.18
C VAL A 129 -0.77 1.59 -12.21
N LEU A 130 -2.01 1.08 -12.29
CA LEU A 130 -2.27 -0.36 -12.30
C LEU A 130 -1.67 -1.04 -13.54
N GLU A 131 -1.79 -0.43 -14.72
CA GLU A 131 -1.19 -0.94 -15.95
C GLU A 131 0.33 -1.00 -15.86
N LEU A 132 0.97 0.08 -15.40
CA LEU A 132 2.42 0.10 -15.18
C LEU A 132 2.84 -1.04 -14.24
N LEU A 133 2.19 -1.17 -13.07
CA LEU A 133 2.52 -2.21 -12.11
C LEU A 133 2.33 -3.63 -12.66
N ARG A 134 1.30 -3.84 -13.48
CA ARG A 134 1.08 -5.10 -14.20
C ARG A 134 2.24 -5.44 -15.14
N THR A 135 2.71 -4.48 -15.93
CA THR A 135 3.88 -4.68 -16.82
C THR A 135 5.17 -4.97 -16.05
N LEU A 136 5.27 -4.48 -14.81
CA LEU A 136 6.38 -4.74 -13.90
C LEU A 136 6.23 -6.06 -13.12
N GLY A 137 5.18 -6.84 -13.40
CA GLY A 137 4.96 -8.16 -12.83
C GLY A 137 4.24 -8.18 -11.48
N ILE A 138 3.69 -7.05 -11.01
CA ILE A 138 2.86 -7.01 -9.80
C ILE A 138 1.48 -7.58 -10.14
N LYS A 139 1.14 -8.75 -9.60
CA LYS A 139 -0.15 -9.43 -9.84
C LYS A 139 -1.15 -9.14 -8.74
N SER A 140 -0.66 -8.87 -7.53
CA SER A 140 -1.46 -8.54 -6.36
C SER A 140 -0.91 -7.29 -5.67
N LEU A 141 -1.77 -6.31 -5.44
CA LEU A 141 -1.40 -5.01 -4.87
C LEU A 141 -2.23 -4.75 -3.62
N MET A 142 -1.55 -4.46 -2.51
CA MET A 142 -2.20 -3.88 -1.33
C MET A 142 -2.05 -2.36 -1.40
N ILE A 143 -3.15 -1.63 -1.31
CA ILE A 143 -3.14 -0.17 -1.18
C ILE A 143 -3.43 0.18 0.27
N GLU A 144 -2.53 0.89 0.93
CA GLU A 144 -2.72 1.37 2.30
C GLU A 144 -2.42 2.87 2.41
N GLY A 145 -3.13 3.54 3.31
CA GLY A 145 -2.98 4.99 3.50
C GLY A 145 -3.34 5.83 2.26
N GLY A 146 -3.33 7.15 2.44
CA GLY A 146 -3.63 8.11 1.39
C GLY A 146 -5.11 8.10 1.00
N ALA A 147 -5.92 8.89 1.72
CA ALA A 147 -7.36 8.98 1.48
C ALA A 147 -7.70 9.23 0.00
N LYS A 148 -6.93 10.05 -0.71
CA LYS A 148 -7.14 10.32 -2.15
C LYS A 148 -7.05 9.07 -3.02
N ILE A 149 -6.10 8.16 -2.75
CA ILE A 149 -5.93 6.94 -3.55
C ILE A 149 -7.02 5.94 -3.20
N ILE A 150 -7.29 5.74 -1.90
CA ILE A 150 -8.37 4.87 -1.43
C ILE A 150 -9.71 5.33 -2.02
N GLN A 151 -10.02 6.63 -1.96
CA GLN A 151 -11.22 7.21 -2.57
C GLN A 151 -11.24 7.01 -4.09
N SER A 152 -10.11 7.14 -4.78
CA SER A 152 -10.04 6.87 -6.22
C SER A 152 -10.37 5.41 -6.53
N CYS A 153 -9.85 4.47 -5.73
CA CYS A 153 -10.14 3.04 -5.88
C CYS A 153 -11.62 2.72 -5.61
N LEU A 154 -12.20 3.32 -4.56
CA LEU A 154 -13.61 3.13 -4.20
C LEU A 154 -14.54 3.69 -5.28
N LYS A 155 -14.29 4.92 -5.75
CA LYS A 155 -15.10 5.58 -6.80
C LYS A 155 -15.04 4.85 -8.14
N SER A 156 -13.88 4.30 -8.50
CA SER A 156 -13.72 3.56 -9.76
C SER A 156 -13.98 2.06 -9.61
N GLN A 157 -14.37 1.58 -8.42
CA GLN A 157 -14.49 0.16 -8.07
C GLN A 157 -13.28 -0.70 -8.50
N ALA A 158 -12.08 -0.11 -8.49
CA ALA A 158 -10.84 -0.76 -8.93
C ALA A 158 -10.19 -1.55 -7.79
N TYR A 159 -10.93 -2.47 -7.18
CA TYR A 159 -10.47 -3.33 -6.10
C TYR A 159 -11.22 -4.66 -6.09
N ASN A 160 -10.58 -5.73 -5.60
CA ASN A 160 -11.24 -7.03 -5.45
C ASN A 160 -11.65 -7.33 -4.01
N GLN A 161 -10.95 -6.74 -3.04
CA GLN A 161 -11.18 -6.96 -1.62
C GLN A 161 -10.95 -5.65 -0.86
N LEU A 162 -11.83 -5.36 0.08
CA LEU A 162 -11.76 -4.22 0.98
C LEU A 162 -11.56 -4.72 2.42
N VAL A 163 -10.56 -4.20 3.11
CA VAL A 163 -10.31 -4.50 4.53
C VAL A 163 -10.52 -3.23 5.34
N ILE A 164 -11.48 -3.25 6.26
CA ILE A 164 -11.87 -2.10 7.07
C ILE A 164 -11.51 -2.41 8.53
N THR A 165 -10.82 -1.49 9.20
CA THR A 165 -10.53 -1.60 10.63
C THR A 165 -11.33 -0.54 11.38
N VAL A 166 -12.18 -0.99 12.30
CA VAL A 166 -12.98 -0.13 13.18
C VAL A 166 -12.37 -0.21 14.58
N ALA A 167 -11.86 0.92 15.06
CA ALA A 167 -11.33 1.04 16.42
C ALA A 167 -12.35 1.78 17.32
N PRO A 168 -12.45 1.45 18.61
CA PRO A 168 -13.36 2.10 19.56
C PRO A 168 -12.80 3.46 19.99
N ARG A 169 -12.60 4.38 19.04
CA ARG A 169 -12.05 5.71 19.25
C ARG A 169 -12.79 6.72 18.38
N PHE A 170 -13.15 7.86 18.97
CA PHE A 170 -13.67 8.99 18.22
C PHE A 170 -12.50 9.77 17.62
N ILE A 171 -12.50 9.89 16.30
CA ILE A 171 -11.63 10.83 15.59
C ILE A 171 -12.48 12.07 15.39
N GLY A 172 -12.07 13.19 16.01
CA GLY A 172 -12.80 14.45 15.91
C GLY A 172 -12.79 15.02 14.49
N LYS A 173 -12.86 16.35 14.38
CA LYS A 173 -12.88 17.09 13.10
C LYS A 173 -11.69 16.84 12.15
N ASP A 174 -10.62 16.22 12.64
CA ASP A 174 -9.42 15.89 11.86
C ASP A 174 -9.54 14.52 11.14
N GLY A 175 -10.69 13.85 11.26
CA GLY A 175 -10.99 12.62 10.53
C GLY A 175 -11.09 12.88 9.03
N ILE A 176 -10.45 12.02 8.23
CA ILE A 176 -10.56 12.09 6.78
C ILE A 176 -11.78 11.29 6.33
N ASP A 177 -12.65 11.93 5.56
CA ASP A 177 -13.89 11.33 5.09
C ASP A 177 -13.66 10.14 4.14
N ALA A 178 -14.43 9.07 4.34
CA ALA A 178 -14.50 7.94 3.43
C ALA A 178 -15.43 8.34 2.28
N ALA A 179 -14.93 9.16 1.35
CA ALA A 179 -15.71 9.92 0.36
C ALA A 179 -16.42 9.09 -0.74
N VAL A 180 -17.33 8.20 -0.33
CA VAL A 180 -18.28 7.49 -1.17
C VAL A 180 -19.67 7.70 -0.57
N ASP A 181 -20.57 8.29 -1.35
CA ASP A 181 -21.91 8.68 -0.87
C ASP A 181 -22.75 7.45 -0.48
N GLU A 182 -22.64 6.36 -1.24
CA GLU A 182 -23.24 5.06 -0.91
C GLU A 182 -22.43 3.93 -1.57
N LEU A 183 -22.07 2.90 -0.80
CA LEU A 183 -21.35 1.73 -1.31
C LEU A 183 -21.85 0.47 -0.63
N GLU A 184 -22.53 -0.39 -1.39
CA GLU A 184 -22.94 -1.71 -0.91
C GLU A 184 -21.79 -2.71 -1.07
N LEU A 185 -21.52 -3.48 -0.01
CA LEU A 185 -20.44 -4.46 0.06
C LEU A 185 -21.00 -5.88 0.18
N LYS A 186 -20.39 -6.83 -0.54
CA LYS A 186 -20.76 -8.25 -0.50
C LYS A 186 -19.77 -9.09 0.30
N ASN A 187 -20.19 -10.31 0.65
CA ASN A 187 -19.35 -11.33 1.29
C ASN A 187 -18.64 -10.82 2.56
N VAL A 188 -19.34 -10.00 3.35
CA VAL A 188 -18.79 -9.36 4.54
C VAL A 188 -18.47 -10.43 5.59
N LYS A 189 -17.20 -10.48 5.99
CA LYS A 189 -16.70 -11.29 7.11
C LYS A 189 -16.02 -10.36 8.10
N TYR A 190 -16.12 -10.63 9.39
CA TYR A 190 -15.47 -9.81 10.41
C TYR A 190 -14.84 -10.67 11.52
N GLN A 191 -13.86 -10.09 12.19
CA GLN A 191 -13.21 -10.67 13.36
C GLN A 191 -12.75 -9.57 14.31
N THR A 192 -12.80 -9.85 15.61
CA THR A 192 -12.18 -9.00 16.64
C THR A 192 -10.67 -9.22 16.68
N MET A 193 -9.90 -8.14 16.72
CA MET A 193 -8.45 -8.16 16.88
C MET A 193 -8.07 -7.23 18.04
N GLY A 194 -7.92 -7.79 19.23
CA GLY A 194 -7.76 -7.00 20.45
C GLY A 194 -9.03 -6.19 20.74
N ARG A 195 -8.93 -4.86 20.72
CA ARG A 195 -10.07 -3.95 20.92
C ARG A 195 -10.73 -3.49 19.62
N ASP A 196 -10.12 -3.80 18.48
CA ASP A 196 -10.59 -3.36 17.17
C ASP A 196 -11.41 -4.48 16.49
N VAL A 197 -12.26 -4.10 15.55
CA VAL A 197 -12.96 -5.03 14.64
C VAL A 197 -12.37 -4.86 13.25
N VAL A 198 -11.99 -5.97 12.62
CA VAL A 198 -11.52 -5.99 11.24
C VAL A 198 -12.57 -6.67 10.38
N LEU A 199 -13.02 -5.97 9.35
CA LEU A 199 -13.97 -6.47 8.35
C LEU A 199 -13.24 -6.70 7.02
N SER A 200 -13.67 -7.72 6.30
CA SER A 200 -13.26 -8.01 4.93
C SER A 200 -14.52 -8.13 4.08
N ALA A 201 -14.54 -7.47 2.93
CA ALA A 201 -15.66 -7.51 1.99
C ALA A 201 -15.19 -7.46 0.54
N THR A 202 -16.08 -7.76 -0.39
CA THR A 202 -15.86 -7.63 -1.86
C THR A 202 -16.77 -6.53 -2.41
N PRO A 203 -16.42 -5.90 -3.55
CA PRO A 203 -17.37 -5.04 -4.26
C PRO A 203 -18.65 -5.81 -4.64
N ASN A 204 -19.71 -5.06 -4.97
CA ASN A 204 -20.96 -5.59 -5.52
C ASN A 204 -20.73 -6.32 -6.85
#